data_AF-A0A2E9J309-F1
#
_entry.id   AF-A0A2E9J309-F1
#
_cell.length_a   1.000
_cell.length_b   1.000
_cell.length_c   1.000
_cell.angle_alpha   90.00
_cell.angle_beta   90.00
_cell.angle_gamma   90.00
#
_symmetry.space_group_name_H-M   'P 1'
#
loop_
_entity.id
_entity.type
_entity.pdbx_description
1 polymer ?
#
loop_
_entity_poly.entity_id
_entity_poly.type
_entity_poly.pdbx_seq_one_letter_code
_entity_poly.pdbx_strand_id
1 'polypeptide(L)' 'MLRLFAFGVLLSLIAPDNALAQKRIPKAQGHDQCPLGYVNTLGSSCISPINYQMKPTNGEACESGWMNVGAGYCRKK' A
#
# COMPACT_ATOMS: atom_id res chain seq x y z
N MET A 1 -14.53 -42.21 6.75
CA MET A 1 -13.33 -41.38 7.01
C MET A 1 -12.95 -40.58 5.76
N LEU A 2 -13.85 -39.75 5.24
CA LEU A 2 -13.62 -38.99 4.00
C LEU A 2 -14.34 -37.63 4.09
N ARG A 3 -14.09 -36.88 5.16
CA ARG A 3 -14.68 -35.54 5.37
C ARG A 3 -13.72 -34.51 5.97
N LEU A 4 -12.42 -34.77 5.97
CA LEU A 4 -11.42 -33.88 6.59
C LEU A 4 -10.40 -33.28 5.62
N PHE A 5 -10.42 -33.64 4.33
CA PHE A 5 -9.42 -33.17 3.36
C PHE A 5 -9.78 -31.87 2.63
N ALA A 6 -10.96 -31.29 2.87
CA ALA A 6 -11.43 -30.11 2.12
C ALA A 6 -11.21 -28.76 2.82
N PHE A 7 -10.52 -28.71 3.96
CA PHE A 7 -10.35 -27.49 4.77
C PHE A 7 -8.91 -26.97 4.87
N GLY A 8 -7.97 -27.55 4.12
CA GLY A 8 -6.54 -27.31 4.33
C GLY A 8 -5.83 -26.33 3.39
N VAL A 9 -6.44 -25.88 2.29
CA VAL A 9 -5.69 -25.19 1.22
C VAL A 9 -6.44 -23.94 0.73
N LEU A 10 -6.68 -22.97 1.62
CA LEU A 10 -7.21 -21.66 1.21
C LEU A 10 -6.50 -20.47 1.85
N LEU A 11 -5.29 -20.65 2.39
CA LEU A 11 -4.59 -19.64 3.20
C LEU A 11 -3.27 -19.10 2.63
N SER A 12 -2.92 -19.38 1.37
CA SER A 12 -1.55 -19.10 0.87
C SER A 12 -1.41 -17.98 -0.15
N LEU A 13 -2.39 -17.07 -0.32
CA LEU A 13 -2.30 -16.00 -1.35
C LEU A 13 -2.18 -14.58 -0.79
N ILE A 14 -1.72 -14.40 0.44
CA ILE A 14 -1.29 -13.08 0.92
C ILE A 14 0.18 -12.90 0.53
N ALA A 15 0.46 -12.82 -0.77
CA ALA A 15 1.75 -12.32 -1.21
C ALA A 15 1.83 -10.85 -0.77
N PRO A 16 2.89 -10.41 -0.06
CA PRO A 16 3.09 -8.99 0.14
C PRO A 16 3.18 -8.36 -1.25
N ASP A 17 2.29 -7.41 -1.51
CA ASP A 17 2.27 -6.63 -2.73
C ASP A 17 3.66 -5.97 -2.81
N ASN A 18 4.54 -6.51 -3.66
CA ASN A 18 5.74 -5.81 -4.04
C ASN A 18 5.21 -4.55 -4.70
N ALA A 19 5.27 -3.43 -3.98
CA ALA A 19 4.71 -2.17 -4.41
C ALA A 19 5.33 -1.79 -5.76
N LEU A 20 4.70 -2.22 -6.86
CA LEU A 20 5.12 -1.87 -8.20
C LEU A 20 5.07 -0.35 -8.27
N ALA A 21 6.09 0.29 -8.81
CA ALA A 21 6.15 1.74 -8.79
C ALA A 21 4.84 2.33 -9.32
N GLN A 22 4.08 3.01 -8.46
CA GLN A 22 2.72 3.44 -8.74
C GLN A 22 2.73 4.87 -9.25
N LYS A 23 1.92 5.13 -10.28
CA LYS A 23 1.58 6.49 -10.72
C LYS A 23 0.36 7.03 -9.99
N ARG A 24 -0.56 6.14 -9.59
CA ARG A 24 -1.80 6.45 -8.88
C ARG A 24 -1.91 5.52 -7.67
N ILE A 25 -2.23 6.09 -6.52
CA ILE A 25 -2.54 5.35 -5.30
C ILE A 25 -3.87 5.86 -4.73
N PRO A 26 -4.61 5.06 -3.96
CA PRO A 26 -5.71 5.59 -3.16
C PRO A 26 -5.19 6.52 -2.06
N LYS A 27 -6.08 7.33 -1.47
CA LYS A 27 -5.80 7.98 -0.18
C LYS A 27 -5.79 6.92 0.92
N ALA A 28 -4.87 7.06 1.87
CA ALA A 28 -4.87 6.18 3.03
C ALA A 28 -6.11 6.45 3.88
N GLN A 29 -6.63 5.41 4.52
CA GLN A 29 -7.78 5.52 5.40
C GLN A 29 -7.50 6.52 6.53
N GLY A 30 -8.44 7.45 6.77
CA GLY A 30 -8.26 8.50 7.77
C GLY A 30 -7.35 9.66 7.35
N HIS A 31 -6.91 9.71 6.09
CA HIS A 31 -6.09 10.80 5.56
C HIS A 31 -6.77 11.50 4.38
N ASP A 32 -6.91 12.83 4.49
CA ASP A 32 -7.47 13.67 3.40
C ASP A 32 -6.40 14.16 2.42
N GLN A 33 -5.13 14.10 2.82
CA GLN A 33 -3.98 14.57 2.07
C GLN A 33 -3.33 13.45 1.25
N CYS A 34 -2.54 13.83 0.24
CA CYS A 34 -1.70 12.90 -0.53
C CYS A 34 -0.27 12.89 0.01
N PRO A 35 0.46 11.76 -0.08
CA PRO A 35 1.84 11.69 0.35
C PRO A 35 2.75 12.53 -0.54
N LEU A 36 3.95 12.83 -0.05
CA LEU A 36 4.95 13.60 -0.80
C LEU A 36 5.20 13.00 -2.18
N GLY A 37 5.20 13.87 -3.19
CA GLY A 37 5.36 13.49 -4.60
C GLY A 37 4.04 13.18 -5.31
N TYR A 38 2.91 13.16 -4.61
CA TYR A 38 1.59 12.98 -5.21
C TYR A 38 0.71 14.22 -5.03
N VAL A 39 -0.14 14.48 -6.02
CA VAL A 39 -1.16 15.53 -6.01
C VAL A 39 -2.55 14.93 -5.88
N ASN A 40 -3.42 15.62 -5.16
CA ASN A 40 -4.83 15.25 -5.01
C ASN A 40 -5.59 15.63 -6.29
N THR A 41 -6.25 14.66 -6.92
CA THR A 41 -7.10 14.92 -8.11
C THR A 41 -8.58 15.00 -7.75
N LEU A 42 -8.90 15.71 -6.66
CA LEU A 42 -10.26 15.99 -6.18
C LEU A 42 -11.11 14.73 -5.97
N GLY A 43 -10.53 13.70 -5.36
CA GLY A 43 -11.23 12.44 -5.08
C GLY A 43 -10.54 11.58 -4.03
N SER A 44 -10.77 10.27 -4.09
CA SER A 44 -10.18 9.26 -3.20
C SER A 44 -8.81 8.77 -3.66
N SER A 45 -8.19 9.41 -4.66
CA SER A 45 -6.90 9.00 -5.22
C SER A 45 -5.91 10.15 -5.34
N CYS A 46 -4.64 9.77 -5.29
CA CYS A 46 -3.48 10.62 -5.42
C CYS A 46 -2.72 10.22 -6.69
N ILE A 47 -2.19 11.19 -7.44
CA ILE A 47 -1.42 10.95 -8.68
C ILE A 47 -0.04 11.60 -8.60
N SER A 48 0.99 10.93 -9.09
CA SER A 48 2.35 11.46 -9.21
C SER A 48 2.76 11.58 -10.70
N PRO A 49 3.60 12.57 -11.07
CA PRO A 49 4.19 12.63 -12.40
C PRO A 49 5.24 11.52 -12.65
N ILE A 50 5.78 10.92 -11.58
CA ILE A 50 6.77 9.84 -11.63
C ILE A 50 6.31 8.61 -10.84
N ASN A 51 6.81 7.43 -11.20
CA ASN A 51 6.42 6.20 -10.55
C ASN A 51 7.22 6.00 -9.26
N TYR A 52 6.53 5.83 -8.14
CA TYR A 52 7.16 5.54 -6.84
C TYR A 52 6.65 4.23 -6.28
N GLN A 53 7.50 3.40 -5.68
CA GLN A 53 7.03 2.26 -4.91
C GLN A 53 6.53 2.72 -3.55
N MET A 54 5.23 2.60 -3.32
CA MET A 54 4.53 3.05 -2.12
C MET A 54 3.84 1.86 -1.44
N LYS A 55 3.84 1.86 -0.11
CA LYS A 55 3.01 0.97 0.70
C LYS A 55 2.31 1.73 1.81
N PRO A 56 1.08 1.36 2.20
CA PRO A 56 0.43 1.95 3.35
C PRO A 56 1.21 1.63 4.63
N THR A 57 1.17 2.57 5.57
CA THR A 57 1.74 2.41 6.92
C THR A 57 0.86 1.57 7.82
N ASN A 58 -0.47 1.59 7.60
CA ASN A 58 -1.47 1.01 8.49
C ASN A 58 -1.29 1.44 9.97
N GLY A 59 -0.78 2.65 10.20
CA GLY A 59 -0.51 3.18 11.55
C GLY A 59 0.86 2.76 12.12
N GLU A 60 1.62 1.93 11.42
CA GLU A 60 2.94 1.48 11.85
C GLU A 60 4.08 2.32 11.26
N ALA A 61 5.25 2.25 11.90
CA ALA A 61 6.46 2.87 11.37
C ALA A 61 6.93 2.17 10.09
N CYS A 62 7.54 2.93 9.17
CA CYS A 62 8.11 2.36 7.96
C CYS A 62 9.27 1.42 8.28
N GLU A 63 9.22 0.21 7.72
CA GLU A 63 10.31 -0.76 7.78
C GLU A 63 11.64 -0.22 7.22
N SER A 64 12.75 -0.88 7.58
CA SER A 64 14.06 -0.59 6.99
C SER A 64 14.03 -0.67 5.45
N GLY A 65 14.73 0.25 4.80
CA GLY A 65 14.69 0.41 3.34
C GLY A 65 13.45 1.13 2.80
N TRP A 66 12.56 1.61 3.67
CA TRP A 66 11.46 2.49 3.34
C TRP A 66 11.58 3.84 4.08
N MET A 67 10.94 4.87 3.56
CA MET A 67 10.91 6.20 4.15
C MET A 67 9.46 6.68 4.34
N ASN A 68 9.16 7.30 5.48
CA ASN A 68 7.87 7.93 5.71
C ASN A 68 7.75 9.16 4.82
N VAL A 69 6.67 9.23 4.04
CA VAL A 69 6.39 10.33 3.10
C VAL A 69 5.09 11.06 3.43
N GLY A 70 4.56 10.85 4.64
CA GLY A 70 3.31 11.44 5.11
C GLY A 70 2.05 10.74 4.58
N ALA A 71 0.90 11.24 5.04
CA ALA A 71 -0.44 10.80 4.61
C ALA A 71 -0.66 9.26 4.63
N GLY A 72 -0.08 8.58 5.63
CA GLY A 72 -0.28 7.16 5.82
C GLY A 72 0.52 6.26 4.87
N TYR A 73 1.54 6.76 4.17
CA TYR A 73 2.36 5.97 3.25
C TYR A 73 3.86 5.97 3.56
N CYS A 74 4.49 4.86 3.21
CA CYS A 74 5.92 4.68 3.08
C CYS A 74 6.32 4.59 1.61
N ARG A 75 7.47 5.16 1.24
CA ARG A 75 8.07 5.05 -0.09
C ARG A 75 9.36 4.24 -0.02
N LYS A 76 9.65 3.41 -1.02
CA LYS A 76 10.94 2.71 -1.11
C LYS A 76 12.07 3.75 -1.25
N LYS A 77 13.15 3.58 -0.48
CA LYS A 77 14.36 4.41 -0.58
C LYS A 77 15.03 4.22 -1.94
#